data_AF-A0A350UYK5-F1
#
_entry.id   AF-A0A350UYK5-F1
#
_cell.length_a   1.000
_cell.length_b   1.000
_cell.length_c   1.000
_cell.angle_alpha   90.00
_cell.angle_beta   90.00
_cell.angle_gamma   90.00
#
_symmetry.space_group_name_H-M   'P 1'
#
loop_
_entity.id
_entity.type
_entity.pdbx_description
1 polymer ?
#
loop_
_entity_poly.entity_id
_entity_poly.type
_entity_poly.pdbx_seq_one_letter_code
_entity_poly.pdbx_strand_id
1 'polypeptide(L)'
;RGKFIHRTYCDAFAEVHSKDLVVRQALKVFIPFAGTGMSFRREIFMNLDAHYPQVFNEANLTEDYELGLRLFKMGYKTAYINLLIDKNNPNSRVATGEYFPNTFWAAVKQRSRWTAGICFQNWKMHKWGGNLKTKYFLMRDRKTIFSNFMVLLSNLVFALFLLYLLGFGLGIRVFESAVEQNTALWFFLWACFFFMVWRLAHRFIFTYSWYGLKYAFFSLIRLNFDNLINFFATFRAMKVFMNMKNKVVWESTDHY
;
A
#
# COMPACT_ATOMS: atom_id res chain seq x y z
N ARG A 1 -9.07 15.24 -15.03
CA ARG A 1 -7.62 15.14 -15.36
C ARG A 1 -6.81 15.05 -14.07
N GLY A 2 -6.48 13.85 -13.56
CA GLY A 2 -5.65 13.73 -12.35
C GLY A 2 -4.19 14.13 -12.62
N LYS A 3 -3.60 14.98 -11.78
CA LYS A 3 -2.17 15.35 -11.90
C LYS A 3 -1.30 14.19 -11.40
N PHE A 4 0.02 14.35 -11.53
CA PHE A 4 0.99 13.25 -11.38
C PHE A 4 0.91 12.51 -10.03
N ILE A 5 0.80 13.25 -8.90
CA ILE A 5 0.75 12.67 -7.55
C ILE A 5 -0.56 11.91 -7.31
N HIS A 6 -1.70 12.44 -7.73
CA HIS A 6 -2.98 11.74 -7.61
C HIS A 6 -2.93 10.33 -8.24
N ARG A 7 -2.24 10.19 -9.38
CA ARG A 7 -2.14 8.90 -10.09
C ARG A 7 -1.30 7.84 -9.36
N THR A 8 -0.46 8.23 -8.39
CA THR A 8 0.25 7.23 -7.56
C THR A 8 -0.73 6.43 -6.71
N TYR A 9 -1.85 7.04 -6.29
CA TYR A 9 -2.96 6.33 -5.67
C TYR A 9 -3.64 5.41 -6.67
N CYS A 10 -4.03 5.91 -7.84
CA CYS A 10 -4.66 5.09 -8.88
C CYS A 10 -3.87 3.80 -9.16
N ASP A 11 -2.55 3.92 -9.36
CA ASP A 11 -1.67 2.79 -9.60
C ASP A 11 -1.64 1.84 -8.39
N ALA A 12 -1.45 2.37 -7.17
CA ALA A 12 -1.41 1.61 -5.92
C ALA A 12 -2.70 0.83 -5.67
N PHE A 13 -3.85 1.49 -5.81
CA PHE A 13 -5.17 0.90 -5.62
C PHE A 13 -5.45 -0.18 -6.66
N ALA A 14 -5.14 0.05 -7.94
CA ALA A 14 -5.32 -0.95 -9.00
C ALA A 14 -4.56 -2.24 -8.69
N GLU A 15 -3.32 -2.14 -8.19
CA GLU A 15 -2.56 -3.30 -7.79
C GLU A 15 -3.11 -3.98 -6.52
N VAL A 16 -3.34 -3.23 -5.44
CA VAL A 16 -3.81 -3.81 -4.17
C VAL A 16 -5.17 -4.48 -4.32
N HIS A 17 -6.11 -3.84 -5.01
CA HIS A 17 -7.49 -4.32 -5.13
C HIS A 17 -7.59 -5.50 -6.11
N SER A 18 -6.79 -5.51 -7.18
CA SER A 18 -6.82 -6.59 -8.17
C SER A 18 -5.97 -7.80 -7.79
N LYS A 19 -5.04 -7.64 -6.85
CA LYS A 19 -4.09 -8.68 -6.45
C LYS A 19 -4.28 -9.09 -5.00
N ASP A 20 -4.07 -8.17 -4.07
CA ASP A 20 -3.95 -8.50 -2.65
C ASP A 20 -5.31 -8.84 -2.03
N LEU A 21 -6.36 -8.10 -2.36
CA LEU A 21 -7.71 -8.38 -1.85
C LEU A 21 -8.27 -9.69 -2.43
N VAL A 22 -7.99 -9.98 -3.70
CA VAL A 22 -8.37 -11.24 -4.35
C VAL A 22 -7.71 -12.44 -3.67
N VAL A 23 -6.39 -12.35 -3.40
CA VAL A 23 -5.65 -13.41 -2.69
C VAL A 23 -6.16 -13.57 -1.26
N ARG A 24 -6.42 -12.47 -0.55
CA ARG A 24 -6.99 -12.52 0.81
C ARG A 24 -8.34 -13.23 0.84
N GLN A 25 -9.23 -12.89 -0.10
CA GLN A 25 -10.52 -13.55 -0.25
C GLN A 25 -10.36 -15.06 -0.51
N ALA A 26 -9.52 -15.45 -1.47
CA ALA A 26 -9.29 -16.85 -1.82
C ALA A 26 -8.76 -17.67 -0.62
N LEU A 27 -7.91 -17.05 0.21
CA LEU A 27 -7.36 -17.67 1.42
C LEU A 27 -8.30 -17.61 2.63
N LYS A 28 -9.48 -16.98 2.50
CA LYS A 28 -10.47 -16.76 3.57
C LYS A 28 -9.85 -16.09 4.80
N VAL A 29 -8.98 -15.12 4.57
CA VAL A 29 -8.38 -14.30 5.63
C VAL A 29 -9.06 -12.93 5.69
N PHE A 30 -8.75 -12.19 6.75
CA PHE A 30 -9.20 -10.81 6.93
C PHE A 30 -8.94 -9.94 5.68
N ILE A 31 -10.03 -9.35 5.17
CA ILE A 31 -10.06 -8.36 4.10
C ILE A 31 -10.19 -6.98 4.74
N PRO A 32 -9.19 -6.08 4.58
CA PRO A 32 -9.30 -4.72 5.11
C PRO A 32 -10.37 -3.94 4.36
N PHE A 33 -11.12 -3.16 5.12
CA PHE A 33 -12.08 -2.20 4.59
C PHE A 33 -11.38 -0.90 4.21
N ALA A 34 -11.97 -0.16 3.27
CA ALA A 34 -11.39 1.03 2.67
C ALA A 34 -12.20 2.32 2.94
N GLY A 35 -13.15 2.27 3.86
CA GLY A 35 -14.01 3.41 4.23
C GLY A 35 -15.12 3.74 3.21
N THR A 36 -14.96 3.36 1.94
CA THR A 36 -15.93 3.62 0.86
C THR A 36 -16.23 2.37 0.03
N GLY A 37 -17.34 2.38 -0.73
CA GLY A 37 -17.70 1.29 -1.64
C GLY A 37 -18.06 -0.03 -0.93
N MET A 38 -18.58 0.05 0.29
CA MET A 38 -18.91 -1.11 1.13
C MET A 38 -20.41 -1.22 1.36
N SER A 39 -20.88 -2.45 1.57
CA SER A 39 -22.25 -2.75 1.98
C SER A 39 -22.24 -3.70 3.17
N PHE A 40 -23.15 -3.47 4.11
CA PHE A 40 -23.22 -4.17 5.37
C PHE A 40 -24.67 -4.58 5.65
N ARG A 41 -24.84 -5.75 6.27
CA ARG A 41 -26.14 -6.12 6.86
C ARG A 41 -26.35 -5.30 8.13
N ARG A 42 -27.56 -4.77 8.31
CA ARG A 42 -27.93 -3.96 9.49
C ARG A 42 -27.65 -4.67 10.81
N GLU A 43 -27.93 -5.98 10.87
CA GLU A 43 -27.71 -6.83 12.05
C GLU A 43 -26.26 -6.83 12.55
N ILE A 44 -25.28 -6.65 11.64
CA ILE A 44 -23.86 -6.58 12.00
C ILE A 44 -23.62 -5.36 12.90
N PHE A 45 -24.21 -4.22 12.56
CA PHE A 45 -24.08 -3.00 13.35
C PHE A 45 -24.76 -3.11 14.71
N MET A 46 -25.94 -3.74 14.78
CA MET A 46 -26.61 -4.02 16.05
C MET A 46 -25.76 -4.91 16.96
N ASN A 47 -25.12 -5.94 16.39
CA ASN A 47 -24.27 -6.83 17.15
C ASN A 47 -22.97 -6.16 17.61
N LEU A 48 -22.38 -5.29 16.77
CA LEU A 48 -21.23 -4.47 17.16
C LEU A 48 -21.56 -3.53 18.31
N ASP A 49 -22.71 -2.85 18.27
CA ASP A 49 -23.17 -1.94 19.31
C ASP A 49 -23.40 -2.67 20.65
N ALA A 50 -23.87 -3.92 20.60
CA ALA A 50 -24.06 -4.75 21.79
C ALA A 50 -22.74 -5.24 22.44
N HIS A 51 -21.64 -5.37 21.67
CA HIS A 51 -20.37 -5.95 22.15
C HIS A 51 -19.25 -4.94 22.36
N TYR A 52 -19.38 -3.73 21.81
CA TYR A 52 -18.34 -2.72 21.83
C TYR A 52 -18.91 -1.36 22.23
N PRO A 53 -18.14 -0.53 22.97
CA PRO A 53 -18.59 0.82 23.34
C PRO A 53 -18.93 1.72 22.15
N GLN A 54 -18.33 1.42 20.99
CA GLN A 54 -18.47 2.16 19.76
C GLN A 54 -18.24 1.22 18.57
N VAL A 55 -19.13 1.33 17.58
CA VAL A 55 -19.04 0.60 16.30
C VAL A 55 -17.74 0.94 15.59
N PHE A 56 -17.48 2.23 15.40
CA PHE A 56 -16.24 2.74 14.79
C PHE A 56 -15.30 3.24 15.87
N ASN A 57 -14.06 2.76 15.86
CA ASN A 57 -13.09 3.17 16.86
C ASN A 57 -12.47 4.52 16.52
N GLU A 58 -13.01 5.60 17.09
CA GLU A 58 -12.50 6.97 16.89
C GLU A 58 -11.05 7.16 17.35
N ALA A 59 -10.55 6.29 18.24
CA ALA A 59 -9.16 6.31 18.68
C ALA A 59 -8.18 5.73 17.64
N ASN A 60 -8.69 5.19 16.53
CA ASN A 60 -7.91 4.63 15.44
C ASN A 60 -8.03 5.50 14.18
N LEU A 61 -6.90 5.90 13.59
CA LEU A 61 -6.86 6.69 12.36
C LEU A 61 -7.28 5.90 11.11
N THR A 62 -7.46 4.59 11.27
CA THR A 62 -7.96 3.66 10.26
C THR A 62 -9.01 2.77 10.91
N GLU A 63 -10.11 3.41 11.31
CA GLU A 63 -11.28 2.77 11.93
C GLU A 63 -11.93 1.76 11.00
N ASP A 64 -11.88 2.00 9.69
CA ASP A 64 -12.33 1.10 8.65
C ASP A 64 -11.54 -0.22 8.63
N TYR A 65 -10.21 -0.13 8.55
CA TYR A 65 -9.32 -1.28 8.61
C TYR A 65 -9.55 -2.08 9.89
N GLU A 66 -9.66 -1.39 11.03
CA GLU A 66 -9.87 -2.04 12.33
C GLU A 66 -11.24 -2.74 12.40
N LEU A 67 -12.29 -2.09 11.92
CA LEU A 67 -13.63 -2.66 11.85
C LEU A 67 -13.62 -3.97 11.06
N GLY A 68 -12.97 -4.00 9.90
CA GLY A 68 -12.87 -5.23 9.12
C GLY A 68 -12.15 -6.35 9.89
N LEU A 69 -11.09 -6.02 10.65
CA LEU A 69 -10.35 -7.00 11.45
C LEU A 69 -11.19 -7.52 12.61
N ARG A 70 -11.97 -6.64 13.23
CA ARG A 70 -12.92 -6.96 14.30
C ARG A 70 -14.02 -7.89 13.79
N LEU A 71 -14.64 -7.58 12.66
CA LEU A 71 -15.66 -8.44 12.05
C LEU A 71 -15.11 -9.82 11.70
N PHE A 72 -13.89 -9.88 11.17
CA PHE A 72 -13.23 -11.16 10.91
C PHE A 72 -13.02 -11.98 12.19
N LYS A 73 -12.61 -11.33 13.29
CA LYS A 73 -12.45 -11.99 14.61
C LYS A 73 -13.77 -12.46 15.22
N MET A 74 -14.86 -11.75 14.96
CA MET A 74 -16.23 -12.16 15.33
C MET A 74 -16.78 -13.29 14.45
N GLY A 75 -16.03 -13.75 13.43
CA GLY A 75 -16.43 -14.85 12.56
C GLY A 75 -17.33 -14.44 11.39
N TYR A 76 -17.51 -13.14 11.14
CA TYR A 76 -18.27 -12.68 9.98
C TYR A 76 -17.52 -12.99 8.68
N LYS A 77 -18.29 -13.41 7.68
CA LYS A 77 -17.78 -13.62 6.32
C LYS A 77 -17.81 -12.29 5.57
N THR A 78 -16.67 -11.91 5.00
CA THR A 78 -16.54 -10.75 4.12
C THR A 78 -16.24 -11.20 2.70
N ALA A 79 -16.70 -10.43 1.72
CA ALA A 79 -16.44 -10.67 0.31
C ALA A 79 -15.96 -9.38 -0.36
N TYR A 80 -14.88 -9.48 -1.12
CA TYR A 80 -14.41 -8.47 -2.05
C TYR A 80 -14.97 -8.78 -3.45
N ILE A 81 -15.77 -7.86 -3.97
CA ILE A 81 -16.44 -8.01 -5.27
C ILE A 81 -15.82 -7.05 -6.29
N ASN A 82 -15.24 -7.61 -7.35
CA ASN A 82 -14.79 -6.86 -8.52
C ASN A 82 -15.72 -7.20 -9.69
N LEU A 83 -16.68 -6.33 -9.97
CA LEU A 83 -17.77 -6.58 -10.90
C LEU A 83 -17.58 -5.82 -12.23
N LEU A 84 -17.83 -6.50 -13.34
CA LEU A 84 -18.03 -5.90 -14.66
C LEU A 84 -19.53 -5.95 -14.97
N ILE A 85 -20.12 -4.81 -15.36
CA ILE A 85 -21.52 -4.77 -15.82
C ILE A 85 -21.66 -5.55 -17.14
N ASP A 86 -20.66 -5.41 -18.02
CA ASP A 86 -20.54 -6.14 -19.27
C ASP A 86 -19.18 -6.86 -19.32
N LYS A 87 -19.24 -8.20 -19.37
CA LYS A 87 -18.03 -9.05 -19.40
C LYS A 87 -17.15 -8.80 -20.63
N ASN A 88 -17.73 -8.33 -21.74
CA ASN A 88 -17.00 -8.08 -22.98
C ASN A 88 -16.38 -6.69 -23.03
N ASN A 89 -16.80 -5.79 -22.11
CA ASN A 89 -16.29 -4.43 -22.03
C ASN A 89 -15.51 -4.22 -20.72
N PRO A 90 -14.17 -4.23 -20.75
CA PRO A 90 -13.33 -3.99 -19.58
C PRO A 90 -13.59 -2.66 -18.85
N ASN A 91 -14.15 -1.66 -19.56
CA ASN A 91 -14.47 -0.34 -18.99
C ASN A 91 -15.80 -0.33 -18.24
N SER A 92 -16.56 -1.43 -18.25
CA SER A 92 -17.84 -1.56 -17.53
C SER A 92 -17.67 -1.87 -16.04
N ARG A 93 -16.44 -1.80 -15.53
CA ARG A 93 -16.11 -2.17 -14.16
C ARG A 93 -16.74 -1.21 -13.16
N VAL A 94 -17.41 -1.78 -12.16
CA VAL A 94 -18.00 -1.02 -11.06
C VAL A 94 -16.91 -0.67 -10.06
N ALA A 95 -16.70 0.62 -9.84
CA ALA A 95 -15.74 1.13 -8.88
C ALA A 95 -16.19 2.48 -8.32
N THR A 96 -15.74 2.79 -7.10
CA THR A 96 -15.92 4.12 -6.49
C THR A 96 -14.85 5.07 -7.04
N GLY A 97 -15.27 6.21 -7.57
CA GLY A 97 -14.37 7.30 -7.92
C GLY A 97 -14.10 8.20 -6.70
N GLU A 98 -12.83 8.44 -6.39
CA GLU A 98 -12.44 9.30 -5.26
C GLU A 98 -11.36 10.32 -5.67
N TYR A 99 -11.44 11.52 -5.10
CA TYR A 99 -10.46 12.57 -5.28
C TYR A 99 -9.32 12.41 -4.27
N PHE A 100 -8.18 11.90 -4.74
CA PHE A 100 -6.96 11.85 -3.94
C PHE A 100 -6.15 13.15 -4.00
N PRO A 101 -5.41 13.50 -2.94
CA PRO A 101 -4.50 14.62 -2.89
C PRO A 101 -3.51 14.64 -4.04
N ASN A 102 -3.16 15.86 -4.44
CA ASN A 102 -2.45 16.08 -5.69
C ASN A 102 -1.11 16.79 -5.53
N THR A 103 -0.73 17.09 -4.29
CA THR A 103 0.57 17.63 -3.93
C THR A 103 1.34 16.59 -3.12
N PHE A 104 2.66 16.64 -3.20
CA PHE A 104 3.54 15.68 -2.52
C PHE A 104 3.27 15.61 -1.01
N TRP A 105 3.25 16.76 -0.32
CA TRP A 105 3.08 16.81 1.13
C TRP A 105 1.67 16.45 1.59
N ALA A 106 0.63 16.77 0.81
CA ALA A 106 -0.72 16.32 1.12
C ALA A 106 -0.83 14.79 0.98
N ALA A 107 -0.17 14.20 -0.01
CA ALA A 107 -0.12 12.75 -0.16
C ALA A 107 0.66 12.07 0.98
N VAL A 108 1.79 12.65 1.39
CA VAL A 108 2.55 12.21 2.58
C VAL A 108 1.68 12.25 3.83
N LYS A 109 0.93 13.34 4.04
CA LYS A 109 0.00 13.49 5.17
C LYS A 109 -1.07 12.40 5.17
N GLN A 110 -1.76 12.18 4.05
CA GLN A 110 -2.81 11.15 3.97
C GLN A 110 -2.24 9.75 4.25
N ARG A 111 -1.17 9.34 3.56
CA ARG A 111 -0.58 8.00 3.74
C ARG A 111 0.05 7.80 5.10
N SER A 112 0.51 8.88 5.76
CA SER A 112 1.00 8.81 7.13
C SER A 112 -0.10 8.43 8.12
N ARG A 113 -1.34 8.88 7.90
CA ARG A 113 -2.50 8.48 8.72
C ARG A 113 -2.79 6.99 8.57
N TRP A 114 -2.83 6.50 7.33
CA TRP A 114 -3.01 5.07 7.06
C TRP A 114 -1.91 4.21 7.68
N THR A 115 -0.65 4.62 7.50
CA THR A 115 0.50 3.91 8.06
C THR A 115 0.46 3.92 9.59
N ALA A 116 0.11 5.05 10.22
CA ALA A 116 0.01 5.14 11.67
C ALA A 116 -1.10 4.26 12.24
N GLY A 117 -2.28 4.28 11.60
CA GLY A 117 -3.42 3.47 12.00
C GLY A 117 -3.17 1.98 11.83
N ILE A 118 -2.72 1.54 10.65
CA ILE A 118 -2.52 0.12 10.33
C ILE A 118 -1.31 -0.45 11.07
N CYS A 119 -0.18 0.25 11.05
CA CYS A 119 1.09 -0.32 11.49
C CYS A 119 1.33 -0.13 12.99
N PHE A 120 0.90 0.99 13.58
CA PHE A 120 1.18 1.28 14.99
C PHE A 120 -0.07 1.10 15.88
N GLN A 121 -1.18 1.78 15.60
CA GLN A 121 -2.38 1.71 16.45
C GLN A 121 -3.02 0.32 16.44
N ASN A 122 -3.28 -0.23 15.26
CA ASN A 122 -3.84 -1.57 15.11
C ASN A 122 -2.90 -2.66 15.66
N TRP A 123 -1.58 -2.49 15.56
CA TRP A 123 -0.64 -3.39 16.22
C TRP A 123 -0.80 -3.31 17.73
N LYS A 124 -0.78 -2.12 18.33
CA LYS A 124 -0.95 -1.94 19.78
C LYS A 124 -2.27 -2.55 20.29
N MET A 125 -3.37 -2.32 19.59
CA MET A 125 -4.72 -2.76 19.99
C MET A 125 -4.95 -4.26 19.76
N HIS A 126 -4.61 -4.78 18.58
CA HIS A 126 -4.99 -6.13 18.18
C HIS A 126 -3.86 -7.17 18.16
N LYS A 127 -2.61 -6.73 18.38
CA LYS A 127 -1.41 -7.57 18.43
C LYS A 127 -1.32 -8.51 17.22
N TRP A 128 -0.92 -9.76 17.43
CA TRP A 128 -0.72 -10.78 16.40
C TRP A 128 -1.75 -11.92 16.50
N GLY A 129 -3.00 -11.61 16.84
CA GLY A 129 -4.05 -12.61 17.01
C GLY A 129 -4.50 -13.27 15.70
N GLY A 130 -4.93 -14.54 15.78
CA GLY A 130 -5.49 -15.31 14.67
C GLY A 130 -4.61 -16.47 14.20
N ASN A 131 -5.04 -17.13 13.13
CA ASN A 131 -4.32 -18.26 12.52
C ASN A 131 -3.05 -17.80 11.78
N LEU A 132 -2.23 -18.75 11.31
CA LEU A 132 -0.97 -18.45 10.63
C LEU A 132 -1.16 -17.58 9.38
N LYS A 133 -2.25 -17.79 8.63
CA LYS A 133 -2.57 -17.00 7.44
C LYS A 133 -2.87 -15.54 7.82
N THR A 134 -3.67 -15.31 8.87
CA THR A 134 -3.94 -13.96 9.39
C THR A 134 -2.65 -13.30 9.88
N LYS A 135 -1.81 -14.01 10.63
CA LYS A 135 -0.52 -13.49 11.09
C LYS A 135 0.40 -13.08 9.93
N TYR A 136 0.43 -13.89 8.87
CA TYR A 136 1.18 -13.56 7.64
C TYR A 136 0.71 -12.24 7.02
N PHE A 137 -0.60 -12.02 6.90
CA PHE A 137 -1.13 -10.77 6.33
C PHE A 137 -0.92 -9.58 7.24
N LEU A 138 -1.09 -9.73 8.56
CA LEU A 138 -0.73 -8.68 9.53
C LEU A 138 0.76 -8.32 9.42
N MET A 139 1.64 -9.30 9.21
CA MET A 139 3.07 -9.06 9.03
C MET A 139 3.33 -8.34 7.71
N ARG A 140 2.66 -8.76 6.64
CA ARG A 140 2.76 -8.13 5.32
C ARG A 140 2.31 -6.67 5.35
N ASP A 141 1.30 -6.32 6.12
CA ASP A 141 0.83 -4.93 6.25
C ASP A 141 1.81 -4.10 7.09
N ARG A 142 2.32 -4.67 8.19
CA ARG A 142 3.22 -3.98 9.14
C ARG A 142 4.67 -3.89 8.68
N LYS A 143 5.13 -4.77 7.77
CA LYS A 143 6.51 -4.73 7.24
C LYS A 143 6.82 -3.43 6.51
N THR A 144 5.78 -2.68 6.11
CA THR A 144 5.90 -1.36 5.47
C THR A 144 6.75 -0.40 6.30
N ILE A 145 6.74 -0.52 7.63
CA ILE A 145 7.62 0.23 8.53
C ILE A 145 9.09 0.09 8.13
N PHE A 146 9.53 -1.12 7.77
CA PHE A 146 10.92 -1.38 7.40
C PHE A 146 11.14 -1.33 5.88
N SER A 147 10.20 -1.88 5.11
CA SER A 147 10.37 -1.98 3.66
C SER A 147 10.41 -0.61 3.00
N ASN A 148 9.71 0.41 3.52
CA ASN A 148 9.76 1.74 2.93
C ASN A 148 11.15 2.39 3.03
N PHE A 149 11.91 2.13 4.11
CA PHE A 149 13.31 2.57 4.22
C PHE A 149 14.22 1.79 3.28
N MET A 150 14.06 0.45 3.24
CA MET A 150 14.87 -0.41 2.39
C MET A 150 14.64 -0.13 0.90
N VAL A 151 13.41 0.19 0.50
CA VAL A 151 13.09 0.56 -0.87
C VAL A 151 13.70 1.92 -1.25
N LEU A 152 13.74 2.91 -0.34
CA LEU A 152 14.46 4.16 -0.62
C LEU A 152 15.95 3.89 -0.85
N LEU A 153 16.58 3.10 0.02
CA LEU A 153 17.99 2.72 -0.13
C LEU A 153 18.22 1.96 -1.44
N SER A 154 17.33 1.03 -1.79
CA SER A 154 17.39 0.32 -3.07
C SER A 154 17.27 1.25 -4.27
N ASN A 155 16.44 2.31 -4.21
CA ASN A 155 16.34 3.29 -5.29
C ASN A 155 17.62 4.13 -5.41
N LEU A 156 18.28 4.46 -4.29
CA LEU A 156 19.58 5.15 -4.30
C LEU A 156 20.69 4.28 -4.90
N VAL A 157 20.77 3.01 -4.50
CA VAL A 157 21.71 2.04 -5.08
C VAL A 157 21.47 1.88 -6.58
N PHE A 158 20.20 1.79 -6.99
CA PHE A 158 19.85 1.73 -8.41
C PHE A 158 20.25 3.00 -9.16
N ALA A 159 20.07 4.20 -8.59
CA ALA A 159 20.52 5.45 -9.19
C ALA A 159 22.04 5.51 -9.35
N LEU A 160 22.81 5.06 -8.34
CA LEU A 160 24.27 4.92 -8.44
C LEU A 160 24.69 3.94 -9.54
N PHE A 161 23.98 2.82 -9.66
CA PHE A 161 24.21 1.85 -10.73
C PHE A 161 23.96 2.46 -12.13
N LEU A 162 22.89 3.26 -12.30
CA LEU A 162 22.64 3.97 -13.55
C LEU A 162 23.74 5.01 -13.87
N LEU A 163 24.23 5.73 -12.87
CA LEU A 163 25.34 6.68 -13.04
C LEU A 163 26.64 5.96 -13.43
N TYR A 164 26.92 4.80 -12.84
CA TYR A 164 28.04 3.96 -13.22
C TYR A 164 27.94 3.52 -14.69
N LEU A 165 26.78 3.03 -15.13
CA LEU A 165 26.57 2.63 -16.52
C LEU A 165 26.75 3.79 -17.50
N LEU A 166 26.25 4.97 -17.15
CA LEU A 166 26.39 6.18 -17.98
C LEU A 166 27.86 6.63 -18.06
N GLY A 167 28.58 6.63 -16.93
CA GLY A 167 30.01 6.92 -16.91
C GLY A 167 30.81 5.94 -17.75
N PHE A 168 30.55 4.64 -17.60
CA PHE A 168 31.18 3.60 -18.41
C PHE A 168 30.96 3.81 -19.91
N GLY A 169 29.72 4.12 -20.33
CA GLY A 169 29.40 4.42 -21.73
C GLY A 169 30.08 5.67 -22.29
N LEU A 170 30.43 6.63 -21.42
CA LEU A 170 31.16 7.86 -21.77
C LEU A 170 32.69 7.71 -21.62
N GLY A 171 33.19 6.51 -21.25
CA GLY A 171 34.61 6.29 -20.97
C GLY A 171 35.10 6.92 -19.67
N ILE A 172 34.20 7.46 -18.83
CA ILE A 172 34.51 8.08 -17.55
C ILE A 172 34.41 7.01 -16.46
N ARG A 173 35.54 6.67 -15.84
CA ARG A 173 35.56 5.78 -14.68
C ARG A 173 35.15 6.55 -13.42
N VAL A 174 33.83 6.66 -13.21
CA VAL A 174 33.29 7.36 -12.03
C VAL A 174 33.42 6.50 -10.77
N PHE A 175 33.24 5.18 -10.88
CA PHE A 175 33.31 4.23 -9.76
C PHE A 175 33.97 2.93 -10.20
N GLU A 176 34.69 2.27 -9.29
CA GLU A 176 35.12 0.87 -9.46
C GLU A 176 33.99 -0.08 -9.03
N SER A 177 33.92 -1.27 -9.66
CA SER A 177 32.91 -2.27 -9.28
C SER A 177 33.19 -2.77 -7.87
N ALA A 178 32.36 -2.40 -6.91
CA ALA A 178 32.43 -2.91 -5.55
C ALA A 178 32.07 -4.40 -5.42
N VAL A 179 31.58 -5.02 -6.50
CA VAL A 179 31.16 -6.43 -6.51
C VAL A 179 31.92 -7.21 -7.57
N GLU A 180 32.68 -8.19 -7.11
CA GLU A 180 33.40 -9.15 -7.96
C GLU A 180 32.44 -10.20 -8.52
N GLN A 181 32.69 -10.63 -9.76
CA GLN A 181 31.88 -11.66 -10.42
C GLN A 181 31.92 -12.99 -9.67
N ASN A 182 30.84 -13.76 -9.74
CA ASN A 182 30.70 -15.09 -9.11
C ASN A 182 30.82 -15.13 -7.58
N THR A 183 30.88 -13.98 -6.90
CA THR A 183 30.77 -13.92 -5.44
C THR A 183 29.32 -14.10 -5.00
N ALA A 184 29.10 -14.45 -3.72
CA ALA A 184 27.75 -14.48 -3.15
C ALA A 184 27.01 -13.14 -3.33
N LEU A 185 27.72 -12.02 -3.18
CA LEU A 185 27.17 -10.68 -3.38
C LEU A 185 26.70 -10.46 -4.84
N TRP A 186 27.42 -10.99 -5.82
CA TRP A 186 27.01 -10.95 -7.22
C TRP A 186 25.69 -11.69 -7.48
N PHE A 187 25.53 -12.89 -6.91
CA PHE A 187 24.25 -13.62 -6.99
C PHE A 187 23.11 -12.89 -6.26
N PHE A 188 23.39 -12.28 -5.11
CA PHE A 188 22.39 -11.46 -4.40
C PHE A 188 21.96 -10.24 -5.21
N LEU A 189 22.86 -9.59 -5.93
CA LEU A 189 22.50 -8.48 -6.82
C LEU A 189 21.55 -8.94 -7.93
N TRP A 190 21.81 -10.09 -8.57
CA TRP A 190 20.91 -10.66 -9.57
C TRP A 190 19.54 -11.02 -9.00
N ALA A 191 19.50 -11.60 -7.80
CA ALA A 191 18.23 -11.88 -7.12
C ALA A 191 17.45 -10.59 -6.82
N CYS A 192 18.11 -9.54 -6.33
CA CYS A 192 17.50 -8.23 -6.12
C CYS A 192 16.99 -7.61 -7.42
N PHE A 193 17.76 -7.70 -8.51
CA PHE A 193 17.35 -7.24 -9.83
C PHE A 193 16.11 -7.99 -10.33
N PHE A 194 16.08 -9.32 -10.18
CA PHE A 194 14.92 -10.14 -10.52
C PHE A 194 13.67 -9.69 -9.73
N PHE A 195 13.78 -9.51 -8.41
CA PHE A 195 12.64 -9.04 -7.60
C PHE A 195 12.21 -7.61 -7.93
N MET A 196 13.14 -6.75 -8.35
CA MET A 196 12.82 -5.42 -8.85
C MET A 196 12.00 -5.51 -10.16
N VAL A 197 12.46 -6.28 -11.14
CA VAL A 197 11.73 -6.51 -12.40
C VAL A 197 10.34 -7.11 -12.11
N TRP A 198 10.27 -8.08 -11.20
CA TRP A 198 9.00 -8.66 -10.76
C TRP A 198 8.06 -7.59 -10.18
N ARG A 199 8.57 -6.71 -9.30
CA ARG A 199 7.79 -5.60 -8.73
C ARG A 199 7.27 -4.64 -9.80
N LEU A 200 8.09 -4.32 -10.80
CA LEU A 200 7.73 -3.44 -11.93
C LEU A 200 6.68 -4.10 -12.83
N ALA A 201 6.84 -5.39 -13.13
CA ALA A 201 5.88 -6.17 -13.93
C ALA A 201 4.50 -6.19 -13.25
N HIS A 202 4.45 -6.46 -11.94
CA HIS A 202 3.20 -6.38 -11.17
C HIS A 202 2.56 -4.99 -11.29
N ARG A 203 3.32 -3.92 -11.03
CA ARG A 203 2.82 -2.55 -11.13
C ARG A 203 2.27 -2.26 -12.53
N PHE A 204 2.96 -2.67 -13.58
CA PHE A 204 2.54 -2.51 -14.96
C PHE A 204 1.24 -3.28 -15.28
N ILE A 205 1.20 -4.60 -15.03
CA ILE A 205 0.08 -5.48 -15.39
C ILE A 205 -1.23 -5.02 -14.73
N PHE A 206 -1.19 -4.70 -13.43
CA PHE A 206 -2.39 -4.29 -12.72
C PHE A 206 -2.82 -2.86 -13.03
N THR A 207 -1.89 -1.97 -13.38
CA THR A 207 -2.26 -0.62 -13.87
C THR A 207 -2.83 -0.70 -15.28
N TYR A 208 -2.28 -1.57 -16.13
CA TYR A 208 -2.76 -1.83 -17.50
C TYR A 208 -4.22 -2.31 -17.50
N SER A 209 -4.57 -3.23 -16.60
CA SER A 209 -5.92 -3.81 -16.53
C SER A 209 -7.01 -2.84 -16.07
N TRP A 210 -6.66 -1.64 -15.57
CA TRP A 210 -7.58 -0.61 -15.14
C TRP A 210 -7.54 0.65 -15.99
N TYR A 211 -6.34 1.09 -16.38
CA TYR A 211 -6.14 2.40 -17.01
C TYR A 211 -5.52 2.31 -18.41
N GLY A 212 -5.16 1.12 -18.88
CA GLY A 212 -4.59 0.89 -20.20
C GLY A 212 -3.10 1.18 -20.33
N LEU A 213 -2.58 0.97 -21.54
CA LEU A 213 -1.14 0.88 -21.84
C LEU A 213 -0.36 2.14 -21.47
N LYS A 214 -0.85 3.31 -21.90
CA LYS A 214 -0.18 4.59 -21.64
C LYS A 214 0.03 4.81 -20.15
N TYR A 215 -1.00 4.55 -19.34
CA TYR A 215 -0.93 4.76 -17.90
C TYR A 215 -0.03 3.73 -17.21
N ALA A 216 -0.02 2.49 -17.69
CA ALA A 216 0.85 1.42 -17.21
C ALA A 216 2.34 1.76 -17.38
N PHE A 217 2.76 2.26 -18.54
CA PHE A 217 4.15 2.69 -18.74
C PHE A 217 4.57 3.81 -17.77
N PHE A 218 3.76 4.86 -17.67
CA PHE A 218 4.05 5.96 -16.74
C PHE A 218 3.95 5.55 -15.26
N SER A 219 3.33 4.41 -14.93
CA SER A 219 3.28 3.89 -13.55
C SER A 219 4.66 3.45 -13.04
N LEU A 220 5.56 3.03 -13.95
CA LEU A 220 6.93 2.66 -13.61
C LEU A 220 7.73 3.87 -13.11
N ILE A 221 7.55 5.02 -13.76
CA ILE A 221 8.15 6.27 -13.32
C ILE A 221 7.51 6.72 -11.99
N ARG A 222 6.17 6.71 -11.92
CA ARG A 222 5.42 7.10 -10.71
C ARG A 222 5.75 6.24 -9.50
N LEU A 223 6.13 4.97 -9.68
CA LEU A 223 6.53 4.08 -8.59
C LEU A 223 7.69 4.64 -7.76
N ASN A 224 8.67 5.31 -8.38
CA ASN A 224 9.78 5.92 -7.66
C ASN A 224 9.30 7.06 -6.74
N PHE A 225 8.34 7.85 -7.21
CA PHE A 225 7.72 8.91 -6.41
C PHE A 225 6.79 8.34 -5.34
N ASP A 226 6.08 7.26 -5.64
CA ASP A 226 5.25 6.50 -4.69
C ASP A 226 6.11 6.00 -3.51
N ASN A 227 7.29 5.44 -3.81
CA ASN A 227 8.28 5.00 -2.82
C ASN A 227 8.76 6.17 -1.94
N LEU A 228 9.06 7.32 -2.53
CA LEU A 228 9.49 8.51 -1.80
C LEU A 228 8.38 9.03 -0.88
N ILE A 229 7.14 9.13 -1.37
CA ILE A 229 5.98 9.52 -0.56
C ILE A 229 5.81 8.56 0.61
N ASN A 230 5.87 7.24 0.37
CA ASN A 230 5.71 6.22 1.41
C ASN A 230 6.82 6.29 2.46
N PHE A 231 8.06 6.61 2.08
CA PHE A 231 9.17 6.84 3.02
C PHE A 231 8.87 8.00 3.98
N PHE A 232 8.57 9.19 3.45
CA PHE A 232 8.24 10.35 4.28
C PHE A 232 6.95 10.14 5.09
N ALA A 233 5.97 9.44 4.51
CA ALA A 233 4.73 9.08 5.21
C ALA A 233 5.01 8.17 6.41
N THR A 234 5.95 7.23 6.29
CA THR A 234 6.35 6.33 7.39
C THR A 234 7.02 7.09 8.51
N PHE A 235 7.97 7.99 8.18
CA PHE A 235 8.61 8.85 9.17
C PHE A 235 7.62 9.78 9.89
N ARG A 236 6.69 10.39 9.13
CA ARG A 236 5.61 11.20 9.71
C ARG A 236 4.68 10.34 10.57
N ALA A 237 4.33 9.14 10.15
CA ALA A 237 3.45 8.23 10.88
C ALA A 237 4.03 7.87 12.26
N MET A 238 5.35 7.66 12.35
CA MET A 238 6.04 7.45 13.62
C MET A 238 5.85 8.65 14.56
N LYS A 239 6.08 9.87 14.06
CA LYS A 239 5.87 11.12 14.84
C LYS A 239 4.42 11.29 15.29
N VAL A 240 3.46 11.06 14.38
CA VAL A 240 2.02 11.14 14.65
C VAL A 240 1.65 10.15 15.77
N PHE A 241 2.11 8.90 15.68
CA PHE A 241 1.87 7.89 16.71
C PHE A 241 2.51 8.23 18.06
N MET A 242 3.73 8.77 18.08
CA MET A 242 4.40 9.21 19.31
C MET A 242 3.67 10.38 19.99
N ASN A 243 3.13 11.31 19.19
CA ASN A 243 2.44 12.51 19.69
C ASN A 243 0.99 12.23 20.13
N MET A 244 0.36 11.17 19.61
CA MET A 244 -1.01 10.77 19.96
C MET A 244 -1.16 10.22 21.40
N LYS A 245 -0.12 10.26 22.24
CA LYS A 245 -0.19 9.75 23.63
C LYS A 245 -1.34 10.33 24.46
N ASN A 246 -1.88 11.52 24.13
CA ASN A 246 -2.92 12.19 24.92
C ASN A 246 -4.24 12.58 24.18
N LYS A 247 -4.32 12.53 22.85
CA LYS A 247 -5.57 12.74 22.07
C LYS A 247 -5.37 12.39 20.60
N VAL A 248 -6.37 11.80 19.94
CA VAL A 248 -6.35 11.64 18.47
C VAL A 248 -6.67 12.98 17.84
N VAL A 249 -5.70 13.57 17.15
CA VAL A 249 -5.91 14.77 16.33
C VAL A 249 -6.26 14.31 14.92
N TRP A 250 -7.55 14.38 14.60
CA TRP A 250 -8.03 14.19 13.23
C TRP A 250 -7.66 15.40 12.38
N GLU A 251 -6.58 15.29 11.60
CA GLU A 251 -6.32 16.27 10.53
C GLU A 251 -7.07 15.82 9.27
N SER A 252 -8.15 16.51 8.89
CA SER A 252 -8.88 16.23 7.65
C SER A 252 -7.94 16.19 6.44
N THR A 253 -8.22 15.25 5.54
CA THR A 253 -7.51 15.18 4.26
C THR A 253 -8.16 16.20 3.34
N ASP A 254 -7.39 17.15 2.82
CA ASP A 254 -7.90 18.09 1.82
C ASP A 254 -8.06 17.33 0.50
N HIS A 255 -9.31 17.12 0.10
CA HIS A 255 -9.68 16.59 -1.21
C HIS A 255 -9.77 17.77 -2.18
N TYR A 256 -9.23 17.61 -3.40
CA TYR A 256 -9.18 18.65 -4.44
C TYR A 256 -10.07 18.28 -5.62
#